data_AF-A0A661XVF6-F1
#
_entry.id   AF-A0A661XVF6-F1
#
_cell.length_a   1.000
_cell.length_b   1.000
_cell.length_c   1.000
_cell.angle_alpha   90.00
_cell.angle_beta   90.00
_cell.angle_gamma   90.00
#
_symmetry.space_group_name_H-M   'P 1'
#
loop_
_entity.id
_entity.type
_entity.pdbx_description
1 polymer ?
#
loop_
_entity_poly.entity_id
_entity_poly.type
_entity_poly.pdbx_seq_one_letter_code
_entity_poly.pdbx_strand_id
1 'polypeptide(L)'
;MNFLKKLLSKKTKKTEPKEYILYYRKLCHDCDKVRDYMADKNIDFNYFDCENKNTEPPIPIFAAPALFKNDELLAYGIDVIEYFDKR
;
A
#
# COMPACT_ATOMS: atom_id res chain seq x y z
N MET A 1 13.53 9.47 -46.65
CA MET A 1 13.96 10.49 -45.67
C MET A 1 12.90 10.59 -44.58
N ASN A 2 13.33 10.35 -43.33
CA ASN A 2 12.69 10.73 -42.06
C ASN A 2 11.29 10.13 -41.80
N PHE A 3 11.08 8.99 -41.12
CA PHE A 3 11.75 8.41 -39.94
C PHE A 3 12.13 9.38 -38.82
N LEU A 4 11.51 10.56 -38.78
CA LEU A 4 11.67 11.48 -37.67
C LEU A 4 10.35 11.89 -37.05
N LYS A 5 10.31 11.51 -35.78
CA LYS A 5 9.78 12.24 -34.65
C LYS A 5 8.37 11.81 -34.27
N LYS A 6 8.30 10.91 -33.28
CA LYS A 6 8.32 11.35 -31.87
C LYS A 6 6.99 12.04 -31.53
N LEU A 7 5.87 11.40 -31.86
CA LEU A 7 4.66 11.56 -31.07
C LEU A 7 4.76 10.55 -29.92
N LEU A 8 5.32 11.10 -28.85
CA LEU A 8 5.60 10.52 -27.55
C LEU A 8 4.37 9.78 -27.00
N SER A 9 4.19 8.52 -27.38
CA SER A 9 3.52 7.53 -26.52
C SER A 9 4.56 6.94 -25.56
N LYS A 10 5.31 7.82 -24.90
CA LYS A 10 5.83 7.52 -23.57
C LYS A 10 4.79 8.11 -22.64
N LYS A 11 3.76 7.32 -22.35
CA LYS A 11 2.86 7.55 -21.22
C LYS A 11 3.79 7.63 -20.01
N THR A 12 4.18 8.84 -19.66
CA THR A 12 4.94 9.13 -18.46
C THR A 12 4.05 8.63 -17.34
N LYS A 13 4.41 7.47 -16.75
CA LYS A 13 3.87 7.05 -15.47
C LYS A 13 4.21 8.22 -14.53
N LYS A 14 3.22 9.07 -14.27
CA LYS A 14 3.25 10.08 -13.23
C LYS A 14 3.58 9.29 -11.96
N THR A 15 4.80 9.43 -11.47
CA THR A 15 5.18 8.89 -10.16
C THR A 15 4.60 9.85 -9.15
N GLU A 16 3.35 9.62 -8.78
CA GLU A 16 2.76 10.25 -7.60
C GLU A 16 3.53 9.79 -6.36
N PRO A 17 3.63 10.61 -5.31
CA PRO A 17 4.32 10.23 -4.08
C PRO A 17 3.68 8.96 -3.52
N LYS A 18 4.53 7.96 -3.31
CA LYS A 18 4.15 6.58 -2.98
C LYS A 18 3.59 6.50 -1.54
N GLU A 19 2.32 6.78 -1.36
CA GLU A 19 1.63 6.67 -0.06
C GLU A 19 1.51 5.19 0.37
N TYR A 20 1.66 4.92 1.67
CA TYR A 20 1.40 3.59 2.21
C TYR A 20 -0.11 3.35 2.29
N ILE A 21 -0.53 2.10 2.11
CA ILE A 21 -1.91 1.68 2.33
C ILE A 21 -1.88 0.46 3.24
N LEU A 22 -2.58 0.54 4.37
CA LEU A 22 -2.77 -0.58 5.29
C LEU A 22 -4.20 -1.10 5.13
N TYR A 23 -4.34 -2.26 4.50
CA TYR A 23 -5.62 -2.93 4.37
C TYR A 23 -5.95 -3.73 5.63
N TYR A 24 -7.20 -3.64 6.09
CA TYR A 24 -7.67 -4.31 7.31
C TYR A 24 -8.96 -5.11 7.08
N ARG A 25 -9.27 -5.97 8.06
CA ARG A 25 -10.59 -6.61 8.23
C ARG A 25 -11.19 -6.21 9.57
N LYS A 26 -12.52 -6.22 9.67
CA LYS A 26 -13.21 -5.94 10.94
C LYS A 26 -12.85 -6.97 12.01
N LEU A 27 -12.86 -6.55 13.27
CA LEU A 27 -12.55 -7.39 14.44
C LEU A 27 -11.17 -8.06 14.36
N CYS A 28 -10.17 -7.32 13.89
CA CYS A 28 -8.80 -7.79 13.70
C CYS A 28 -7.85 -7.13 14.70
N HIS A 29 -7.48 -7.86 15.75
CA HIS A 29 -6.58 -7.36 16.81
C HIS A 29 -5.22 -6.90 16.27
N ASP A 30 -4.61 -7.68 15.38
CA ASP A 30 -3.32 -7.33 14.78
C ASP A 30 -3.44 -6.09 13.88
N CYS A 31 -4.60 -5.87 13.25
CA CYS A 31 -4.83 -4.68 12.42
C CYS A 31 -4.84 -3.41 13.27
N ASP A 32 -5.53 -3.44 14.42
CA ASP A 32 -5.53 -2.33 15.38
C ASP A 32 -4.12 -2.06 15.90
N LYS A 33 -3.39 -3.12 16.30
CA LYS A 33 -2.02 -3.00 16.79
C LYS A 33 -1.07 -2.35 15.78
N VAL A 34 -1.16 -2.75 14.51
CA VAL A 34 -0.31 -2.21 13.44
C VAL A 34 -0.70 -0.78 13.09
N ARG A 35 -2.01 -0.49 13.00
CA ARG A 35 -2.51 0.89 12.79
C ARG A 35 -1.98 1.83 13.86
N ASP A 36 -2.11 1.44 15.12
CA ASP A 36 -1.70 2.27 16.26
C ASP A 36 -0.19 2.48 16.27
N TYR A 37 0.61 1.43 16.00
CA TYR A 37 2.06 1.58 15.80
C TYR A 37 2.40 2.58 14.69
N MET A 38 1.75 2.49 13.52
CA MET A 38 2.02 3.38 12.40
C MET A 38 1.65 4.84 12.72
N ALA A 39 0.54 5.04 13.43
CA ALA A 39 0.13 6.35 13.91
C ALA A 39 1.12 6.93 14.94
N ASP A 40 1.56 6.13 15.92
CA ASP A 40 2.52 6.54 16.95
C ASP A 40 3.89 6.92 16.36
N LYS A 41 4.28 6.27 15.25
CA LYS A 41 5.50 6.59 14.49
C LYS A 41 5.34 7.78 13.54
N ASN A 42 4.17 8.41 13.47
CA ASN A 42 3.82 9.45 12.50
C ASN A 42 4.10 9.02 11.04
N ILE A 43 3.83 7.75 10.72
CA ILE A 43 3.89 7.25 9.35
C ILE A 43 2.62 7.70 8.64
N ASP A 44 2.76 8.25 7.44
CA ASP A 44 1.63 8.65 6.60
C ASP A 44 1.10 7.43 5.82
N PHE A 45 -0.17 7.10 6.01
CA PHE A 45 -0.81 5.94 5.37
C PHE A 45 -2.33 6.09 5.27
N ASN A 46 -2.89 5.48 4.22
CA ASN A 46 -4.31 5.20 4.11
C ASN A 46 -4.68 3.92 4.84
N TYR A 47 -5.84 3.89 5.50
CA TYR A 47 -6.36 2.71 6.20
C TYR A 47 -7.69 2.27 5.60
N PHE A 48 -7.68 1.14 4.87
CA PHE A 48 -8.81 0.72 4.04
C PHE A 48 -9.35 -0.66 4.40
N ASP A 49 -10.68 -0.79 4.41
CA ASP A 49 -11.36 -2.07 4.60
C ASP A 49 -11.19 -2.92 3.33
N CYS A 50 -10.53 -4.07 3.44
CA CYS A 50 -10.30 -4.93 2.28
C CYS A 50 -11.57 -5.65 1.80
N GLU A 51 -12.67 -5.61 2.55
CA GLU A 51 -13.96 -6.17 2.17
C GLU A 51 -14.88 -5.14 1.49
N ASN A 52 -14.47 -3.86 1.47
CA ASN A 52 -15.19 -2.81 0.78
C ASN A 52 -14.79 -2.75 -0.69
N LYS A 53 -15.78 -2.93 -1.58
CA LYS A 53 -15.62 -2.97 -3.04
C LYS A 53 -14.97 -1.72 -3.66
N ASN A 54 -15.06 -0.58 -2.99
CA ASN A 54 -14.47 0.67 -3.47
C ASN A 54 -12.99 0.83 -3.07
N THR A 55 -12.50 0.00 -2.16
CA THR A 55 -11.15 0.05 -1.60
C THR A 55 -10.52 -1.34 -1.61
N GLU A 56 -10.73 -2.09 -2.70
CA GLU A 56 -10.14 -3.42 -2.83
C GLU A 56 -8.62 -3.33 -3.02
N PRO A 57 -7.84 -4.26 -2.44
CA PRO A 57 -6.40 -4.30 -2.66
C PRO A 57 -6.03 -4.55 -4.14
N PRO A 58 -4.85 -4.09 -4.60
CA PRO A 58 -4.41 -4.27 -6.00
C PRO A 58 -4.27 -5.73 -6.44
N ILE A 59 -4.05 -6.63 -5.47
CA ILE A 59 -3.98 -8.09 -5.66
C ILE A 59 -4.76 -8.78 -4.53
N PRO A 60 -5.26 -10.02 -4.73
CA PRO A 60 -5.86 -10.78 -3.65
C PRO A 60 -4.90 -10.94 -2.46
N ILE A 61 -5.35 -10.58 -1.26
CA ILE A 61 -4.57 -10.70 -0.02
C ILE A 61 -4.99 -11.93 0.78
N PHE A 62 -4.02 -12.62 1.38
CA PHE A 62 -4.26 -13.84 2.14
C PHE A 62 -4.66 -13.55 3.60
N ALA A 63 -4.03 -12.54 4.21
CA ALA A 63 -4.23 -12.14 5.60
C ALA A 63 -4.34 -10.61 5.72
N ALA A 64 -4.83 -10.14 6.86
CA ALA A 64 -4.84 -8.74 7.25
C ALA A 64 -4.22 -8.61 8.66
N PRO A 65 -3.57 -7.47 9.00
CA PRO A 65 -3.35 -6.31 8.14
C PRO A 65 -2.37 -6.61 6.99
N ALA A 66 -2.54 -5.93 5.86
CA ALA A 66 -1.66 -6.05 4.70
C ALA A 66 -1.14 -4.67 4.30
N LEU A 67 0.17 -4.46 4.44
CA LEU A 67 0.81 -3.20 4.08
C LEU A 67 1.18 -3.20 2.60
N PHE A 68 0.71 -2.18 1.89
CA PHE A 68 1.04 -1.91 0.50
C PHE A 68 1.75 -0.58 0.36
N LYS A 69 2.54 -0.46 -0.71
CA LYS A 69 3.03 0.81 -1.21
C LYS A 69 2.93 0.81 -2.73
N ASN A 70 2.03 1.62 -3.27
CA ASN A 70 1.52 1.46 -4.63
C ASN A 70 0.84 0.07 -4.77
N ASP A 71 1.23 -0.71 -5.77
CA ASP A 71 0.67 -2.04 -6.06
C ASP A 71 1.50 -3.19 -5.47
N GLU A 72 2.50 -2.89 -4.63
CA GLU A 72 3.40 -3.87 -4.04
C GLU A 72 3.02 -4.14 -2.58
N LEU A 73 2.78 -5.42 -2.28
CA LEU A 73 2.63 -5.92 -0.92
C LEU A 73 4.00 -5.96 -0.24
N LEU A 74 4.10 -5.34 0.93
CA LEU A 74 5.35 -5.20 1.68
C LEU A 74 5.44 -6.13 2.88
N ALA A 75 4.34 -6.34 3.58
CA ALA A 75 4.27 -7.17 4.78
C ALA A 75 2.81 -7.51 5.15
N TYR A 76 2.67 -8.55 5.98
CA TYR A 76 1.40 -8.97 6.59
C TYR A 76 1.48 -8.93 8.10
N GLY A 77 0.32 -8.88 8.76
CA GLY A 77 0.26 -9.14 10.20
C GLY A 77 1.14 -8.17 11.00
N ILE A 78 1.71 -8.68 12.08
CA ILE A 78 2.66 -7.94 12.90
C ILE A 78 4.01 -7.69 12.20
N ASP A 79 4.34 -8.40 11.11
CA ASP A 79 5.59 -8.20 10.37
C ASP A 79 5.67 -6.80 9.73
N VAL A 80 4.53 -6.12 9.61
CA VAL A 80 4.47 -4.71 9.23
C VAL A 80 5.27 -3.84 10.19
N ILE A 81 5.27 -4.15 11.49
CA ILE A 81 6.08 -3.44 12.50
C ILE A 81 7.57 -3.67 12.20
N GLU A 82 7.96 -4.92 11.98
CA GLU A 82 9.36 -5.25 11.67
C GLU A 82 9.84 -4.58 10.37
N TYR A 83 8.95 -4.44 9.38
CA TYR A 83 9.26 -3.75 8.12
C TYR A 83 9.70 -2.31 8.35
N PHE A 84 9.09 -1.61 9.31
CA PHE A 84 9.45 -0.24 9.65
C PHE A 84 10.62 -0.14 10.62
N ASP A 85 10.77 -1.07 11.56
CA ASP A 85 11.90 -1.06 12.51
C ASP A 85 13.24 -1.46 11.85
N LYS A 86 13.22 -2.21 10.75
CA LYS A 86 14.44 -2.65 10.01
C LYS A 86 14.96 -1.61 8.99
N ARG A 87 14.35 -0.42 8.91
CA ARG A 87 14.70 0.66 7.98
C ARG A 87 15.23 1.89 8.69
#